data_AF-A0A7X6ZAX8-F1
#
_entry.id   AF-A0A7X6ZAX8-F1
#
_cell.length_a   1.000
_cell.length_b   1.000
_cell.length_c   1.000
_cell.angle_alpha   90.00
_cell.angle_beta   90.00
_cell.angle_gamma   90.00
#
_symmetry.space_group_name_H-M   'P 1'
#
loop_
_entity.id
_entity.type
_entity.pdbx_description
1 polymer ?
#
loop_
_entity_poly.entity_id
_entity_poly.type
_entity_poly.pdbx_seq_one_letter_code
_entity_poly.pdbx_strand_id
1 'polypeptide(L)'
;MPEPEAVLRELGSEAMRAMEQASGGSSVCSFTKAGVSVPGLKYAEGRWAALRELRSQGVESASAATAAGAAAATLADLWRGHLADVQQTGASRDWVAYRSGGIDALTEFEDRVRYPH
;
A
#
# COMPACT_ATOMS: atom_id res chain seq x y z
N MET A 1 9.15 16.65 -12.06
CA MET A 1 8.97 15.32 -11.44
C MET A 1 8.66 15.60 -9.97
N PRO A 2 7.53 15.13 -9.40
CA PRO A 2 7.35 15.22 -7.97
C PRO A 2 8.46 14.41 -7.30
N GLU A 3 9.00 14.95 -6.21
CA GLU A 3 10.01 14.25 -5.44
C GLU A 3 9.43 12.94 -4.89
N PRO A 4 10.14 11.80 -5.00
CA PRO A 4 9.69 10.51 -4.49
C PRO A 4 9.19 10.57 -3.03
N GLU A 5 9.87 11.35 -2.18
CA GLU A 5 9.44 11.58 -0.80
C GLU A 5 8.04 12.21 -0.71
N ALA A 6 7.76 13.20 -1.54
CA ALA A 6 6.47 13.90 -1.53
C ALA A 6 5.32 12.97 -1.93
N VAL A 7 5.52 12.18 -3.00
CA VAL A 7 4.54 11.18 -3.47
C VAL A 7 4.32 10.12 -2.39
N LEU A 8 5.40 9.62 -1.77
CA LEU A 8 5.31 8.60 -0.72
C LEU A 8 4.56 9.09 0.52
N ARG A 9 4.78 10.35 0.91
CA ARG A 9 4.09 10.99 2.03
C ARG A 9 2.60 11.21 1.73
N GLU A 10 2.26 11.64 0.52
CA GLU A 10 0.88 11.87 0.09
C GLU A 10 0.09 10.55 0.10
N LEU A 11 0.56 9.54 -0.64
CA LEU A 11 -0.09 8.23 -0.71
C LEU A 11 -0.19 7.56 0.66
N GLY A 12 0.83 7.71 1.50
CA GLY A 12 0.79 7.19 2.88
C GLY A 12 -0.29 7.87 3.73
N SER A 13 -0.49 9.17 3.56
CA SER A 13 -1.52 9.94 4.25
C SER A 13 -2.93 9.58 3.76
N GLU A 14 -3.10 9.38 2.46
CA GLU A 14 -4.35 8.89 1.87
C GLU A 14 -4.73 7.50 2.40
N ALA A 15 -3.77 6.57 2.45
CA ALA A 15 -4.00 5.23 2.99
C ALA A 15 -4.39 5.26 4.48
N MET A 16 -3.76 6.13 5.29
CA MET A 16 -4.15 6.32 6.69
C MET A 16 -5.56 6.87 6.84
N ARG A 17 -5.93 7.89 6.06
CA ARG A 17 -7.29 8.45 6.05
C ARG A 17 -8.33 7.40 5.63
N ALA A 18 -8.01 6.58 4.64
CA ALA A 18 -8.89 5.50 4.21
C ALA A 18 -9.09 4.45 5.33
N MET A 19 -8.06 4.13 6.11
CA MET A 19 -8.20 3.26 7.28
C MET A 19 -9.09 3.88 8.36
N GLU A 20 -8.93 5.17 8.67
CA GLU A 20 -9.75 5.89 9.66
C GLU A 20 -11.23 5.98 9.25
N GLN A 21 -11.48 6.21 7.96
CA GLN A 21 -12.84 6.23 7.39
C GLN A 21 -13.47 4.83 7.42
N ALA A 22 -12.71 3.80 7.04
CA ALA A 22 -13.17 2.42 7.09
C ALA A 22 -13.45 1.99 8.54
N SER A 23 -12.68 2.44 9.53
CA SER A 23 -12.95 2.15 10.95
C SER A 23 -14.10 2.97 11.56
N GLY A 24 -14.86 3.71 10.75
CA GLY A 24 -16.02 4.46 11.21
C GLY A 24 -15.69 5.60 12.18
N GLY A 25 -14.49 6.19 12.07
CA GLY A 25 -14.05 7.28 12.95
C GLY A 25 -13.76 6.88 14.41
N SER A 26 -13.87 5.58 14.73
CA SER A 26 -13.36 5.04 15.99
C SER A 26 -11.95 4.53 15.78
N SER A 27 -11.09 4.65 16.79
CA SER A 27 -9.73 4.11 16.74
C SER A 27 -9.79 2.61 16.42
N VAL A 28 -8.90 2.17 15.52
CA VAL A 28 -8.80 0.80 14.97
C VAL A 28 -8.87 -0.30 16.06
N CYS A 29 -8.49 0.03 17.29
CA CYS A 29 -8.54 -0.84 18.46
C CYS A 29 -9.94 -1.31 18.89
N SER A 30 -11.03 -0.62 18.52
CA SER A 30 -12.39 -1.01 18.97
C SER A 30 -13.08 -2.04 18.06
N PHE A 31 -12.72 -2.10 16.78
CA PHE A 31 -13.40 -2.98 15.80
C PHE A 31 -12.78 -4.38 15.68
N THR A 32 -11.47 -4.51 15.91
CA THR A 32 -10.77 -5.81 15.85
C THR A 32 -11.25 -6.80 16.91
N LYS A 33 -11.88 -6.33 17.99
CA LYS A 33 -12.45 -7.17 19.06
C LYS A 33 -13.75 -7.89 18.66
N ALA A 34 -14.44 -7.44 17.62
CA ALA A 34 -15.73 -8.01 17.18
C ALA A 34 -15.61 -9.01 16.01
N GLY A 35 -14.42 -9.16 15.40
CA GLY A 35 -14.21 -10.08 14.27
C GLY A 35 -14.96 -9.72 12.99
N VAL A 36 -15.48 -8.50 12.88
CA VAL A 36 -16.19 -8.03 11.68
C VAL A 36 -15.16 -7.43 10.72
N SER A 37 -14.94 -8.09 9.59
CA SER A 37 -14.19 -7.53 8.47
C SER A 37 -14.93 -6.29 7.95
N VAL A 38 -14.35 -5.11 8.16
CA VAL A 38 -14.90 -3.87 7.63
C VAL A 38 -14.56 -3.77 6.14
N PRO A 39 -15.53 -3.60 5.23
CA PRO A 39 -15.26 -3.42 3.81
C PRO A 39 -14.23 -2.30 3.59
N GLY A 40 -13.14 -2.62 2.87
CA GLY A 40 -12.10 -1.65 2.52
C GLY A 40 -10.97 -1.45 3.54
N LEU A 41 -11.13 -1.88 4.81
CA LEU A 41 -10.07 -1.69 5.82
C LEU A 41 -8.79 -2.45 5.47
N LYS A 42 -8.92 -3.73 5.10
CA LYS A 42 -7.77 -4.57 4.73
C LYS A 42 -7.05 -4.06 3.49
N TYR A 43 -7.81 -3.52 2.54
CA TYR A 43 -7.26 -2.88 1.35
C TYR A 43 -6.44 -1.63 1.70
N ALA A 44 -7.00 -0.73 2.53
CA ALA A 44 -6.30 0.46 3.00
C ALA A 44 -5.05 0.12 3.85
N GLU A 45 -5.14 -0.90 4.69
CA GLU A 45 -4.02 -1.45 5.47
C GLU A 45 -2.90 -1.96 4.54
N GLY A 46 -3.27 -2.66 3.47
CA GLY A 46 -2.36 -3.12 2.43
C GLY A 46 -1.62 -1.97 1.74
N ARG A 47 -2.35 -0.93 1.32
CA ARG A 47 -1.76 0.29 0.74
C ARG A 47 -0.72 0.90 1.68
N TRP A 48 -1.08 1.12 2.95
CA TRP A 48 -0.19 1.71 3.93
C TRP A 48 1.05 0.86 4.20
N ALA A 49 0.88 -0.46 4.36
CA ALA A 49 1.97 -1.37 4.65
C ALA A 49 3.00 -1.42 3.52
N ALA A 50 2.55 -1.51 2.27
CA ALA A 50 3.42 -1.51 1.10
C ALA A 50 4.23 -0.22 0.96
N LEU A 51 3.61 0.95 1.18
CA LEU A 51 4.29 2.24 1.15
C LEU A 51 5.31 2.39 2.28
N ARG A 52 5.03 1.84 3.46
CA ARG A 52 5.99 1.81 4.58
C ARG A 52 7.17 0.89 4.29
N GLU A 53 6.92 -0.26 3.67
CA GLU A 53 7.97 -1.17 3.21
C GLU A 53 8.85 -0.49 2.16
N LEU A 54 8.26 0.16 1.16
CA LEU A 54 9.00 0.95 0.17
C LEU A 54 9.85 2.05 0.82
N ARG A 55 9.29 2.77 1.80
CA ARG A 55 10.03 3.76 2.59
C ARG A 55 11.24 3.16 3.30
N SER A 56 11.08 1.99 3.91
CA SER A 56 12.15 1.32 4.65
C SER A 56 13.35 0.93 3.77
N GLN A 57 13.17 0.88 2.45
CA GLN A 57 14.23 0.67 1.47
C GLN A 57 15.00 1.97 1.12
N GLY A 58 14.68 3.10 1.76
CA GLY A 58 15.38 4.36 1.57
C GLY A 58 15.02 5.12 0.30
N VAL A 59 13.86 4.83 -0.32
CA VAL A 59 13.43 5.43 -1.59
C VAL A 59 13.23 6.95 -1.51
N GLU A 60 12.96 7.48 -0.31
CA GLU A 60 12.90 8.94 -0.06
C GLU A 60 14.24 9.65 -0.27
N SER A 61 15.36 8.93 -0.13
CA SER A 61 16.71 9.45 -0.36
C SER A 61 17.23 9.16 -1.77
N ALA A 62 16.44 8.51 -2.63
CA ALA A 62 16.83 8.21 -3.99
C ALA A 62 16.88 9.50 -4.82
N SER A 63 18.07 9.90 -5.27
CA SER A 63 18.28 11.13 -6.04
C SER A 63 17.63 11.12 -7.43
N ALA A 64 17.12 9.97 -7.88
CA ALA A 64 16.51 9.80 -9.19
C ALA A 64 15.13 9.13 -9.08
N ALA A 65 14.11 9.81 -9.59
CA ALA A 65 12.75 9.29 -9.72
C ALA A 65 12.69 7.93 -10.45
N THR A 66 13.59 7.69 -11.41
CA THR A 66 13.72 6.40 -12.10
C THR A 66 14.10 5.26 -11.15
N ALA A 67 15.04 5.49 -10.23
CA ALA A 67 15.45 4.49 -9.24
C ALA A 67 14.33 4.22 -8.23
N ALA A 68 13.64 5.28 -7.79
CA ALA A 68 12.47 5.15 -6.94
C ALA A 68 11.35 4.33 -7.60
N GLY A 69 11.03 4.61 -8.87
CA GLY A 69 10.04 3.86 -9.63
C GLY A 69 10.43 2.40 -9.84
N ALA A 70 11.71 2.11 -10.11
CA ALA A 70 12.20 0.74 -10.24
C ALA A 70 12.13 -0.06 -8.92
N ALA A 71 12.40 0.59 -7.78
CA ALA A 71 12.24 -0.01 -6.46
C ALA A 71 10.77 -0.35 -6.17
N ALA A 72 9.85 0.56 -6.51
CA ALA A 72 8.42 0.33 -6.37
C ALA A 72 7.92 -0.82 -7.27
N ALA A 73 8.35 -0.87 -8.53
CA ALA A 73 8.02 -1.96 -9.46
C ALA A 73 8.49 -3.33 -8.92
N THR A 74 9.74 -3.39 -8.47
CA THR A 74 10.33 -4.62 -7.87
C THR A 74 9.52 -5.08 -6.66
N LEU A 75 9.13 -4.16 -5.78
CA LEU A 75 8.34 -4.49 -4.61
C LEU A 75 6.91 -4.91 -4.99
N ALA A 76 6.33 -4.30 -6.03
CA ALA A 76 5.00 -4.68 -6.53
C ALA A 76 5.00 -6.12 -7.06
N ASP A 77 6.05 -6.54 -7.76
CA ASP A 77 6.20 -7.92 -8.24
C ASP A 77 6.33 -8.92 -7.09
N LEU A 78 7.08 -8.60 -6.03
CA LEU A 78 7.14 -9.42 -4.82
C LEU A 78 5.75 -9.59 -4.19
N TRP A 79 4.98 -8.51 -4.10
CA TRP A 79 3.62 -8.54 -3.56
C TRP A 79 2.64 -9.30 -4.45
N ARG A 80 2.77 -9.23 -5.78
CA ARG A 80 2.01 -10.04 -6.75
C ARG A 80 2.31 -11.53 -6.58
N GLY A 81 3.56 -11.90 -6.36
CA GLY A 81 3.94 -13.29 -6.06
C GLY A 81 3.22 -13.80 -4.81
N HIS A 82 3.26 -13.04 -3.71
CA HIS A 82 2.53 -13.41 -2.49
C HIS A 82 1.01 -13.45 -2.68
N LEU A 83 0.43 -12.58 -3.52
CA LEU A 83 -1.00 -12.64 -3.85
C LEU A 83 -1.36 -13.94 -4.58
N ALA A 84 -0.54 -14.36 -5.54
CA ALA A 84 -0.74 -15.61 -6.25
C ALA A 84 -0.73 -16.81 -5.28
N ASP A 85 0.21 -16.84 -4.33
CA ASP A 85 0.28 -17.89 -3.30
C ASP A 85 -0.97 -17.90 -2.39
N VAL A 86 -1.42 -16.72 -1.95
CA VAL A 86 -2.63 -16.54 -1.14
C VAL A 86 -3.88 -17.04 -1.89
N GLN A 87 -3.97 -16.77 -3.20
CA GLN A 87 -5.08 -17.22 -4.04
C GLN A 87 -5.07 -18.74 -4.25
N GLN A 88 -3.89 -19.34 -4.45
CA GLN A 88 -3.75 -20.79 -4.64
C GLN A 88 -4.06 -21.59 -3.36
N THR A 89 -3.72 -21.05 -2.20
CA THR A 89 -3.93 -21.71 -0.90
C THR A 89 -5.34 -21.54 -0.34
N GLY A 90 -6.21 -20.78 -1.03
CA GLY A 90 -7.58 -20.52 -0.59
C GLY A 90 -7.66 -19.63 0.66
N ALA A 91 -6.66 -18.77 0.89
CA ALA A 91 -6.64 -17.85 2.01
C ALA A 91 -7.80 -16.84 1.97
N SER A 92 -8.10 -16.23 3.11
CA SER A 92 -9.29 -15.39 3.28
C SER A 92 -9.32 -14.19 2.32
N ARG A 93 -10.53 -13.70 2.02
CA ARG A 93 -10.75 -12.48 1.22
C ARG A 93 -10.01 -11.26 1.78
N ASP A 94 -9.75 -11.24 3.08
CA ASP A 94 -8.98 -10.19 3.75
C ASP A 94 -7.51 -10.18 3.30
N TRP A 95 -6.89 -11.34 3.12
CA TRP A 95 -5.52 -11.44 2.61
C TRP A 95 -5.42 -11.03 1.15
N VAL A 96 -6.42 -11.39 0.34
CA VAL A 96 -6.51 -10.93 -1.06
C VAL A 96 -6.63 -9.40 -1.10
N ALA A 97 -7.55 -8.82 -0.33
CA ALA A 97 -7.75 -7.37 -0.27
C ALA A 97 -6.49 -6.63 0.21
N TYR A 98 -5.82 -7.16 1.25
CA TYR A 98 -4.56 -6.62 1.75
C TYR A 98 -3.46 -6.60 0.69
N ARG A 99 -3.25 -7.70 -0.02
CA ARG A 99 -2.21 -7.76 -1.05
C ARG A 99 -2.56 -6.87 -2.26
N SER A 100 -3.80 -6.87 -2.70
CA SER A 100 -4.26 -6.00 -3.78
C SER A 100 -4.04 -4.52 -3.46
N GLY A 101 -4.37 -4.08 -2.24
CA GLY A 101 -4.13 -2.71 -1.81
C GLY A 101 -2.66 -2.31 -1.90
N GLY A 102 -1.75 -3.16 -1.44
CA GLY A 102 -0.32 -2.87 -1.54
C GLY A 102 0.19 -2.79 -2.98
N ILE A 103 -0.24 -3.70 -3.84
CA ILE A 103 0.13 -3.71 -5.28
C ILE A 103 -0.33 -2.41 -5.96
N ASP A 104 -1.57 -2.00 -5.70
CA ASP A 104 -2.14 -0.78 -6.27
C ASP A 104 -1.37 0.46 -5.80
N ALA A 105 -1.04 0.56 -4.50
CA ALA A 105 -0.27 1.69 -3.97
C ALA A 105 1.15 1.79 -4.56
N LEU A 106 1.82 0.65 -4.77
CA LEU A 106 3.16 0.62 -5.35
C LEU A 106 3.14 0.99 -6.84
N THR A 107 2.14 0.51 -7.57
CA THR A 107 1.94 0.85 -8.99
C THR A 107 1.60 2.33 -9.14
N GLU A 108 0.73 2.86 -8.29
CA GLU A 108 0.38 4.28 -8.29
C GLU A 108 1.58 5.17 -7.93
N PHE A 109 2.41 4.76 -6.97
CA PHE A 109 3.67 5.45 -6.68
C PHE A 109 4.58 5.47 -7.91
N GLU A 110 4.81 4.32 -8.55
CA GLU A 110 5.63 4.18 -9.76
C GLU A 110 5.14 5.12 -10.86
N ASP A 111 3.84 5.15 -11.12
CA ASP A 111 3.23 5.99 -12.14
C ASP A 111 3.40 7.49 -11.81
N ARG A 112 3.13 7.91 -10.57
CA ARG A 112 3.26 9.33 -10.16
C ARG A 112 4.71 9.83 -10.18
N VAL A 113 5.69 8.97 -9.88
CA VAL A 113 7.12 9.34 -9.99
C VAL A 113 7.62 9.27 -11.42
N ARG A 114 7.07 8.41 -12.29
CA ARG A 114 7.48 8.28 -13.70
C ARG A 114 6.82 9.32 -14.60
N TYR A 115 5.56 9.66 -14.34
CA TYR A 115 4.71 10.54 -15.16
C TYR A 115 4.06 11.63 -14.29
N PRO A 116 4.77 12.75 -14.06
CA PRO A 116 4.21 13.89 -13.35
C PRO A 116 3.08 14.55 -14.15
N HIS A 117 1.89 14.64 -13.56
CA HIS A 117 0.79 15.46 -14.09
C HIS A 117 0.77 16.86 -13.48
#